data_AF-A0A524J767-F1
#
_entry.id   AF-A0A524J767-F1
#
_cell.length_a   1.000
_cell.length_b   1.000
_cell.length_c   1.000
_cell.angle_alpha   90.00
_cell.angle_beta   90.00
_cell.angle_gamma   90.00
#
_symmetry.space_group_name_H-M   'P 1'
#
loop_
_entity.id
_entity.type
_entity.pdbx_description
1 polymer ?
#
loop_
_entity_poly.entity_id
_entity_poly.type
_entity_poly.pdbx_seq_one_letter_code
_entity_poly.pdbx_strand_id
1 'polypeptide(L)'
;AVFRAVQKAVRETVISEAPEATAWAMTPSSRAESSTDGGTAESMHTRLAALRSSSGLLSSVGVVPSEQLPLSHDKPISVSPAALRKETSLRSSPNKLPPLRVIGQISTMFIVAEGPDGLYLIDQHAAHERVLYERLLADWMSGALPSQPLLEPQAVVLPAEEAAAIEEAIPNLLKLGLEVELFGPNTFLIRAIPAIVSQSVPGDLLADIASESPQQRSSIQVNREEMLIRAICKRAAVKAGQTLSLEEMARLVVDLEKTENPRTCPHGRPTIVQIAIEDLAHQFRRG
;
A
#
# COMPACT_ATOMS: atom_id res chain seq x y z
N ALA A 1 38.01 -9.10 4.54
CA ALA A 1 38.60 -7.78 4.92
C ALA A 1 38.11 -6.65 4.02
N VAL A 2 38.11 -6.83 2.69
CA VAL A 2 37.72 -5.79 1.70
C VAL A 2 36.28 -5.30 1.85
N PHE A 3 35.31 -6.19 2.11
CA PHE A 3 33.90 -5.80 2.22
C PHE A 3 33.61 -4.85 3.40
N ARG A 4 34.28 -5.04 4.55
CA ARG A 4 34.17 -4.13 5.70
C ARG A 4 34.85 -2.79 5.45
N ALA A 5 35.92 -2.76 4.66
CA ALA A 5 36.59 -1.53 4.28
C ALA A 5 35.70 -0.70 3.32
N VAL A 6 35.03 -1.36 2.36
CA VAL A 6 34.08 -0.71 1.45
C VAL A 6 32.87 -0.18 2.21
N GLN A 7 32.28 -0.96 3.13
CA GLN A 7 31.16 -0.48 3.94
C GLN A 7 31.54 0.69 4.87
N LYS A 8 32.78 0.69 5.40
CA LYS A 8 33.28 1.80 6.22
C LYS A 8 33.49 3.07 5.39
N ALA A 9 34.09 2.94 4.20
CA ALA A 9 34.31 4.06 3.29
C ALA A 9 32.98 4.67 2.81
N VAL A 10 32.02 3.84 2.40
CA VAL A 10 30.68 4.32 1.97
C VAL A 10 29.95 5.02 3.11
N ARG A 11 30.05 4.51 4.34
CA ARG A 11 29.44 5.14 5.52
C ARG A 11 30.09 6.49 5.85
N GLU A 12 31.41 6.60 5.75
CA GLU A 12 32.12 7.87 5.98
C GLU A 12 31.75 8.93 4.94
N THR A 13 31.66 8.57 3.66
CA THR A 13 31.25 9.48 2.57
C THR A 13 29.81 9.96 2.72
N VAL A 14 28.88 9.06 3.06
CA VAL A 14 27.46 9.41 3.27
C VAL A 14 27.29 10.36 4.47
N ILE A 15 28.13 10.24 5.50
CA ILE A 15 28.09 11.15 6.67
C ILE A 15 28.75 12.50 6.34
N SER A 16 29.79 12.54 5.51
CA SER A 16 30.47 13.79 5.14
C SER A 16 29.74 14.62 4.09
N GLU A 17 28.95 13.97 3.23
CA GLU A 17 28.17 14.64 2.17
C GLU A 17 26.67 14.78 2.51
N ALA A 18 26.23 14.30 3.67
CA ALA A 18 24.89 14.56 4.15
C ALA A 18 24.71 16.08 4.39
N PRO A 19 23.68 16.72 3.82
CA PRO A 19 23.43 18.13 4.09
C PRO A 19 23.19 18.33 5.58
N GLU A 20 23.99 19.19 6.22
CA GLU A 20 23.74 19.61 7.59
C GLU A 20 22.34 20.23 7.63
N ALA A 21 21.46 19.68 8.47
CA ALA A 21 20.16 20.27 8.73
C ALA A 21 20.37 21.68 9.28
N THR A 22 20.30 22.68 8.42
CA THR A 22 20.42 24.07 8.81
C THR A 22 19.20 24.37 9.67
N ALA A 23 19.45 24.50 10.97
CA ALA A 23 18.47 24.88 11.96
C ALA A 23 17.66 26.08 11.44
N TRP A 24 16.33 26.01 11.57
CA TRP A 24 15.38 27.06 11.19
C TRP A 24 15.82 28.44 11.72
N ALA A 25 16.58 29.18 10.92
CA ALA A 25 16.78 30.60 11.10
C ALA A 25 15.58 31.30 10.44
N MET A 26 14.55 31.60 11.23
CA MET A 26 13.49 32.51 10.83
C MET A 26 14.10 33.88 10.58
N THR A 27 14.30 34.24 9.31
CA THR A 27 14.50 35.65 8.92
C THR A 27 13.14 36.33 8.82
N PRO A 28 12.89 37.45 9.52
CA PRO A 28 11.68 38.22 9.30
C PRO A 28 11.75 38.86 7.91
N SER A 29 10.78 38.52 7.07
CA SER A 29 10.65 39.06 5.70
C SER A 29 10.51 40.58 5.76
N SER A 30 11.40 41.27 5.05
CA SER A 30 11.34 42.70 4.81
C SER A 30 10.11 43.05 3.98
N ARG A 31 9.35 43.98 4.53
CA ARG A 31 8.23 44.74 3.95
C ARG A 31 8.59 45.24 2.54
N ALA A 32 7.98 44.66 1.51
CA ALA A 32 7.98 45.20 0.16
C ALA A 32 6.71 46.04 -0.03
N GLU A 33 6.91 47.31 -0.36
CA GLU A 33 5.90 48.29 -0.73
C GLU A 33 5.20 47.83 -2.02
N SER A 34 3.86 47.82 -2.02
CA SER A 34 3.07 47.71 -3.25
C SER A 34 2.38 49.04 -3.53
N SER A 35 2.82 49.65 -4.62
CA SER A 35 2.20 50.77 -5.30
C SER A 35 0.84 50.40 -5.90
N THR A 36 -0.03 51.38 -5.88
CA THR A 36 -1.38 51.54 -6.46
C THR A 36 -1.52 51.11 -7.93
N ASP A 37 -2.56 50.33 -8.24
CA ASP A 37 -3.68 50.59 -9.19
C ASP A 37 -4.48 49.26 -9.32
N GLY A 38 -5.80 49.17 -9.10
CA GLY A 38 -6.87 49.75 -9.90
C GLY A 38 -7.55 48.65 -10.75
N GLY A 39 -8.69 48.09 -10.33
CA GLY A 39 -9.41 47.09 -11.15
C GLY A 39 -10.53 46.26 -10.50
N THR A 40 -11.71 46.87 -10.39
CA THR A 40 -13.07 46.28 -10.47
C THR A 40 -13.49 45.07 -9.60
N ALA A 41 -14.41 45.35 -8.68
CA ALA A 41 -15.19 44.40 -7.90
C ALA A 41 -16.43 43.93 -8.67
N GLU A 42 -16.38 42.76 -9.32
CA GLU A 42 -17.58 42.10 -9.87
C GLU A 42 -17.29 40.66 -10.36
N SER A 43 -17.04 39.68 -9.47
CA SER A 43 -17.14 38.24 -9.86
C SER A 43 -17.07 37.22 -8.70
N MET A 44 -17.87 37.35 -7.64
CA MET A 44 -17.88 36.31 -6.57
C MET A 44 -19.24 35.98 -5.93
N HIS A 45 -20.37 36.31 -6.56
CA HIS A 45 -21.71 35.98 -6.01
C HIS A 45 -22.62 35.08 -6.84
N THR A 46 -22.17 34.48 -7.95
CA THR A 46 -23.06 33.73 -8.87
C THR A 46 -22.85 32.22 -8.91
N ARG A 47 -22.39 31.58 -7.82
CA ARG A 47 -22.25 30.10 -7.77
C ARG A 47 -22.77 29.40 -6.51
N LEU A 48 -23.65 30.05 -5.74
CA LEU A 48 -24.26 29.45 -4.52
C LEU A 48 -25.80 29.50 -4.48
N ALA A 49 -26.46 29.70 -5.63
CA ALA A 49 -27.92 29.81 -5.74
C ALA A 49 -28.60 28.65 -6.50
N ALA A 50 -27.91 27.52 -6.74
CA ALA A 50 -28.42 26.45 -7.62
C ALA A 50 -28.71 25.09 -6.93
N LEU A 51 -28.86 25.02 -5.60
CA LEU A 51 -29.13 23.74 -4.90
C LEU A 51 -30.29 23.79 -3.88
N ARG A 52 -31.21 24.76 -4.01
CA ARG A 52 -32.49 24.74 -3.28
C ARG A 52 -33.66 24.63 -4.26
N SER A 53 -33.86 23.46 -4.85
CA SER A 53 -35.17 23.06 -5.35
C SER A 53 -35.22 21.55 -5.61
N SER A 54 -35.63 20.80 -4.60
CA SER A 54 -36.24 19.46 -4.77
C SER A 54 -36.92 19.04 -3.47
N SER A 55 -37.97 19.77 -3.10
CA SER A 55 -39.06 19.19 -2.31
C SER A 55 -39.95 18.37 -3.25
N GLY A 56 -40.20 17.11 -2.91
CA GLY A 56 -41.21 16.33 -3.61
C GLY A 56 -41.25 14.85 -3.23
N LEU A 57 -42.19 14.54 -2.34
CA LEU A 57 -43.03 13.33 -2.29
C LEU A 57 -42.77 12.27 -1.21
N LEU A 58 -43.93 11.78 -0.74
CA LEU A 58 -44.27 10.65 0.11
C LEU A 58 -44.15 10.89 1.63
N SER A 59 -45.09 10.52 2.49
CA SER A 59 -46.53 10.24 2.46
C SER A 59 -46.88 9.98 3.93
N SER A 60 -48.09 10.32 4.34
CA SER A 60 -48.73 10.10 5.65
C SER A 60 -48.42 8.75 6.32
N VAL A 61 -48.33 8.73 7.65
CA VAL A 61 -49.18 7.94 8.58
C VAL A 61 -48.74 8.16 10.05
N GLY A 62 -49.73 8.37 10.93
CA GLY A 62 -49.73 7.81 12.29
C GLY A 62 -49.22 8.67 13.45
N VAL A 63 -50.09 9.52 14.01
CA VAL A 63 -49.99 10.06 15.38
C VAL A 63 -50.43 8.98 16.37
N VAL A 64 -49.65 8.75 17.43
CA VAL A 64 -50.10 8.04 18.65
C VAL A 64 -49.57 8.80 19.89
N PRO A 65 -50.37 9.00 20.96
CA PRO A 65 -50.05 9.95 22.03
C PRO A 65 -49.07 9.41 23.08
N SER A 66 -48.32 10.33 23.69
CA SER A 66 -47.51 10.11 24.90
C SER A 66 -48.36 9.69 26.11
N GLU A 67 -47.96 8.62 26.77
CA GLU A 67 -48.24 8.40 28.19
C GLU A 67 -47.03 8.83 29.03
N GLN A 68 -47.29 9.69 30.02
CA GLN A 68 -46.33 10.13 31.02
C GLN A 68 -46.41 9.25 32.27
N LEU A 69 -45.28 9.22 33.00
CA LEU A 69 -45.06 9.12 34.46
C LEU A 69 -44.36 7.82 34.93
N PRO A 70 -43.61 7.85 36.06
CA PRO A 70 -43.17 8.99 36.89
C PRO A 70 -41.65 9.05 37.13
N LEU A 71 -41.16 10.24 37.47
CA LEU A 71 -39.86 10.47 38.09
C LEU A 71 -39.88 9.92 39.53
N SER A 72 -38.99 8.99 39.83
CA SER A 72 -38.63 8.62 41.21
C SER A 72 -37.19 9.07 41.49
N HIS A 73 -37.06 10.05 42.39
CA HIS A 73 -35.81 10.29 43.12
C HIS A 73 -35.82 9.39 44.36
N ASP A 74 -34.79 8.54 44.50
CA ASP A 74 -33.95 8.48 45.70
C ASP A 74 -33.04 7.24 45.68
N LYS A 75 -31.75 7.49 45.44
CA LYS A 75 -30.61 6.84 46.10
C LYS A 75 -29.30 7.49 45.63
N PRO A 76 -28.45 8.03 46.52
CA PRO A 76 -27.14 8.51 46.11
C PRO A 76 -26.27 7.31 45.71
N ILE A 77 -25.94 7.21 44.42
CA ILE A 77 -24.91 6.27 43.94
C ILE A 77 -23.57 6.85 44.40
N SER A 78 -23.02 6.27 45.46
CA SER A 78 -21.62 6.43 45.85
C SER A 78 -20.76 5.79 44.76
N VAL A 79 -20.31 6.59 43.79
CA VAL A 79 -19.30 6.18 42.81
C VAL A 79 -17.92 6.43 43.41
N SER A 80 -17.31 5.34 43.87
CA SER A 80 -15.90 5.32 44.26
C SER A 80 -15.02 5.65 43.04
N PRO A 81 -14.01 6.53 43.14
CA PRO A 81 -13.17 6.95 41.98
C PRO A 81 -12.31 5.83 41.39
N ALA A 82 -12.31 4.64 41.99
CA ALA A 82 -11.42 3.53 41.63
C ALA A 82 -11.88 2.70 40.42
N ALA A 83 -13.07 2.95 39.86
CA ALA A 83 -13.63 2.14 38.76
C ALA A 83 -13.43 2.76 37.35
N LEU A 84 -12.81 3.94 37.23
CA LEU A 84 -12.63 4.64 35.94
C LEU A 84 -11.28 4.38 35.23
N ARG A 85 -10.52 3.36 35.65
CA ARG A 85 -9.40 2.83 34.85
C ARG A 85 -9.78 1.48 34.26
N LYS A 86 -10.82 1.47 33.43
CA LYS A 86 -10.88 0.48 32.37
C LYS A 86 -10.07 1.10 31.23
N GLU A 87 -8.78 0.80 31.20
CA GLU A 87 -7.94 1.01 30.04
C GLU A 87 -8.72 0.48 28.83
N THR A 88 -9.29 1.39 28.05
CA THR A 88 -9.62 1.13 26.66
C THR A 88 -8.29 0.96 25.94
N SER A 89 -7.60 -0.14 26.22
CA SER A 89 -6.72 -0.75 25.25
C SER A 89 -7.64 -1.06 24.08
N LEU A 90 -7.66 -0.14 23.11
CA LEU A 90 -8.08 -0.40 21.76
C LEU A 90 -7.17 -1.54 21.29
N ARG A 91 -7.53 -2.78 21.64
CA ARG A 91 -6.90 -3.97 21.08
C ARG A 91 -7.29 -3.92 19.62
N SER A 92 -6.43 -3.27 18.82
CA SER A 92 -6.47 -3.37 17.37
C SER A 92 -6.59 -4.85 17.05
N SER A 93 -7.45 -5.18 16.09
CA SER A 93 -7.49 -6.52 15.50
C SER A 93 -6.04 -6.99 15.30
N PRO A 94 -5.66 -8.24 15.63
CA PRO A 94 -4.26 -8.66 15.63
C PRO A 94 -3.57 -8.42 14.28
N ASN A 95 -4.33 -8.31 13.18
CA ASN A 95 -3.81 -7.98 11.86
C ASN A 95 -3.69 -6.50 11.53
N LYS A 96 -4.23 -5.55 12.30
CA LYS A 96 -4.09 -4.12 11.97
C LYS A 96 -2.76 -3.56 12.47
N LEU A 97 -2.20 -2.64 11.70
CA LEU A 97 -1.05 -1.84 12.12
C LEU A 97 -1.51 -0.74 13.08
N PRO A 98 -0.69 -0.34 14.06
CA PRO A 98 -0.96 0.86 14.84
C PRO A 98 -0.77 2.12 13.96
N PRO A 99 -1.22 3.31 14.39
CA PRO A 99 -0.93 4.53 13.68
C PRO A 99 0.59 4.76 13.61
N LEU A 100 1.13 4.87 12.39
CA LEU A 100 2.55 5.03 12.12
C LEU A 100 2.84 6.42 11.55
N ARG A 101 3.83 7.14 12.12
CA ARG A 101 4.38 8.36 11.54
C ARG A 101 5.67 8.03 10.80
N VAL A 102 5.67 8.21 9.48
CA VAL A 102 6.86 8.03 8.65
C VAL A 102 7.91 9.08 8.99
N ILE A 103 9.14 8.62 9.23
CA ILE A 103 10.32 9.44 9.53
C ILE A 103 11.18 9.61 8.28
N GLY A 104 11.38 8.54 7.51
CA GLY A 104 12.21 8.56 6.32
C GLY A 104 12.53 7.16 5.79
N GLN A 105 13.59 7.07 4.98
CA GLN A 105 14.02 5.85 4.32
C GLN A 105 15.47 5.53 4.66
N ILE A 106 15.81 4.25 4.84
CA ILE A 106 17.18 3.77 5.05
C ILE A 106 17.57 2.82 3.90
N SER A 107 18.79 3.02 3.38
CA SER A 107 19.40 2.20 2.34
C SER A 107 18.54 2.01 1.09
N THR A 108 17.62 2.93 0.81
CA THR A 108 16.65 2.80 -0.31
C THR A 108 15.85 1.49 -0.30
N MET A 109 15.69 0.88 0.88
CA MET A 109 15.09 -0.45 1.06
C MET A 109 14.04 -0.48 2.17
N PHE A 110 14.26 0.28 3.24
CA PHE A 110 13.40 0.26 4.41
C PHE A 110 12.78 1.64 4.65
N ILE A 111 11.48 1.67 4.85
CA ILE A 111 10.79 2.83 5.41
C ILE A 111 10.89 2.74 6.93
N VAL A 112 11.26 3.86 7.55
CA VAL A 112 11.34 4.02 8.99
C VAL A 112 10.13 4.80 9.46
N ALA A 113 9.41 4.25 10.43
CA ALA A 113 8.28 4.92 11.06
C ALA A 113 8.35 4.77 12.59
N GLU A 114 7.78 5.73 13.30
CA GLU A 114 7.48 5.56 14.73
C GLU A 114 6.00 5.23 14.93
N GLY A 115 5.72 4.48 15.98
CA GLY A 115 4.36 4.19 16.43
C GLY A 115 4.32 4.13 17.97
N PRO A 116 3.14 3.81 18.54
CA PRO A 116 2.95 3.79 19.99
C PRO A 116 3.86 2.80 20.72
N ASP A 117 4.26 1.72 20.05
CA ASP A 117 5.04 0.64 20.65
C ASP A 117 6.53 0.67 20.23
N GLY A 118 7.01 1.79 19.66
CA GLY A 118 8.42 2.01 19.33
C GLY A 118 8.70 2.28 17.85
N LEU A 119 9.82 1.74 17.35
CA LEU A 119 10.32 1.94 16.00
C LEU A 119 9.85 0.81 15.07
N TYR A 120 9.40 1.17 13.88
CA TYR A 120 8.97 0.25 12.84
C TYR A 120 9.87 0.37 11.61
N LEU A 121 10.41 -0.77 11.18
CA LEU A 121 11.16 -0.92 9.95
C LEU A 121 10.30 -1.70 8.97
N ILE A 122 9.96 -1.07 7.85
CA ILE A 122 9.05 -1.62 6.84
C ILE A 122 9.87 -1.89 5.58
N ASP A 123 9.92 -3.15 5.16
CA ASP A 123 10.51 -3.51 3.86
C ASP A 123 9.61 -2.95 2.76
N GLN A 124 10.11 -1.95 2.04
CA GLN A 124 9.37 -1.24 1.01
C GLN A 124 8.90 -2.17 -0.11
N HIS A 125 9.76 -3.09 -0.54
CA HIS A 125 9.46 -4.00 -1.63
C HIS A 125 8.38 -5.00 -1.18
N ALA A 126 8.58 -5.64 -0.04
CA ALA A 126 7.63 -6.60 0.51
C ALA A 126 6.26 -5.97 0.83
N ALA A 127 6.27 -4.73 1.36
CA ALA A 127 5.06 -3.97 1.61
C ALA A 127 4.30 -3.67 0.31
N HIS A 128 5.00 -3.23 -0.73
CA HIS A 128 4.38 -2.94 -2.01
C HIS A 128 3.87 -4.21 -2.70
N GLU A 129 4.59 -5.34 -2.63
CA GLU A 129 4.08 -6.64 -3.09
C GLU A 129 2.76 -7.01 -2.42
N ARG A 130 2.65 -6.84 -1.08
CA ARG A 130 1.41 -7.12 -0.33
C ARG A 130 0.26 -6.23 -0.78
N VAL A 131 0.49 -4.93 -0.90
CA VAL A 131 -0.53 -3.97 -1.36
C VAL A 131 -1.01 -4.30 -2.78
N LEU A 132 -0.08 -4.59 -3.69
CA LEU A 132 -0.42 -4.96 -5.07
C LEU A 132 -1.19 -6.28 -5.13
N TYR A 133 -0.76 -7.29 -4.37
CA TYR A 133 -1.40 -8.60 -4.37
C TYR A 133 -2.86 -8.52 -3.97
N GLU A 134 -3.18 -7.83 -2.86
CA GLU A 134 -4.57 -7.76 -2.41
C GLU A 134 -5.44 -6.90 -3.33
N ARG A 135 -4.86 -5.84 -3.92
CA ARG A 135 -5.55 -5.07 -4.96
C ARG A 135 -5.87 -5.94 -6.18
N LEU A 136 -4.88 -6.64 -6.72
CA LEU A 136 -5.05 -7.48 -7.90
C LEU A 136 -6.00 -8.66 -7.64
N LEU A 137 -5.96 -9.22 -6.43
CA LEU A 137 -6.89 -10.27 -6.02
C LEU A 137 -8.33 -9.73 -5.97
N ALA A 138 -8.54 -8.53 -5.40
CA ALA A 138 -9.84 -7.88 -5.40
C ALA A 138 -10.35 -7.54 -6.81
N ASP A 139 -9.49 -6.98 -7.65
CA ASP A 139 -9.81 -6.65 -9.04
C ASP A 139 -10.18 -7.91 -9.83
N TRP A 140 -9.41 -8.99 -9.68
CA TRP A 140 -9.70 -10.28 -10.29
C TRP A 140 -11.02 -10.90 -9.81
N MET A 141 -11.33 -10.81 -8.51
CA MET A 141 -12.61 -11.28 -7.98
C MET A 141 -13.80 -10.48 -8.53
N SER A 142 -13.57 -9.22 -8.93
CA SER A 142 -14.59 -8.35 -9.51
C SER A 142 -14.76 -8.54 -11.03
N GLY A 143 -13.83 -9.21 -11.71
CA GLY A 143 -13.87 -9.43 -13.15
C GLY A 143 -12.48 -9.61 -13.78
N ALA A 144 -12.34 -9.22 -15.05
CA ALA A 144 -11.05 -9.24 -15.72
C ALA A 144 -10.19 -8.05 -15.29
N LEU A 145 -8.88 -8.27 -15.15
CA LEU A 145 -7.94 -7.19 -14.88
C LEU A 145 -7.75 -6.28 -16.10
N PRO A 146 -7.49 -4.97 -15.90
CA PRO A 146 -7.16 -4.07 -17.00
C PRO A 146 -5.92 -4.53 -17.75
N SER A 147 -6.02 -4.64 -19.08
CA SER A 147 -4.91 -4.98 -19.97
C SER A 147 -4.42 -3.76 -20.75
N GLN A 148 -3.15 -3.80 -21.13
CA GLN A 148 -2.50 -2.89 -22.07
C GLN A 148 -2.09 -3.68 -23.31
N PRO A 149 -2.69 -3.41 -24.47
CA PRO A 149 -2.24 -3.94 -25.75
C PRO A 149 -0.80 -3.53 -26.06
N LEU A 150 -0.04 -4.44 -26.65
CA LEU A 150 1.28 -4.14 -27.19
C LEU A 150 1.15 -3.48 -28.57
N LEU A 151 2.05 -2.54 -28.88
CA LEU A 151 2.12 -1.94 -30.21
C LEU A 151 2.41 -3.00 -31.28
N GLU A 152 3.30 -3.93 -30.95
CA GLU A 152 3.64 -5.09 -31.77
C GLU A 152 3.54 -6.35 -30.90
N PRO A 153 2.85 -7.41 -31.36
CA PRO A 153 2.85 -8.67 -30.65
C PRO A 153 4.26 -9.22 -30.46
N GLN A 154 4.58 -9.67 -29.24
CA GLN A 154 5.89 -10.23 -28.93
C GLN A 154 5.88 -11.75 -28.98
N ALA A 155 6.73 -12.34 -29.83
CA ALA A 155 6.96 -13.78 -29.84
C ALA A 155 7.92 -14.18 -28.71
N VAL A 156 7.56 -15.23 -27.97
CA VAL A 156 8.34 -15.77 -26.85
C VAL A 156 8.46 -17.28 -27.02
N VAL A 157 9.68 -17.78 -26.98
CA VAL A 157 9.99 -19.22 -27.02
C VAL A 157 10.31 -19.68 -25.61
N LEU A 158 9.64 -20.73 -25.15
CA LEU A 158 9.84 -21.31 -23.82
C LEU A 158 10.44 -22.72 -23.91
N PRO A 159 11.10 -23.21 -22.84
CA PRO A 159 11.39 -24.63 -22.68
C PRO A 159 10.11 -25.48 -22.75
N ALA A 160 10.21 -26.73 -23.21
CA ALA A 160 9.04 -27.58 -23.42
C ALA A 160 8.18 -27.79 -22.17
N GLU A 161 8.81 -27.91 -20.99
CA GLU A 161 8.10 -28.06 -19.71
C GLU A 161 7.31 -26.79 -19.33
N GLU A 162 7.91 -25.63 -19.54
CA GLU A 162 7.30 -24.31 -19.29
C GLU A 162 6.18 -24.01 -20.29
N ALA A 163 6.38 -24.37 -21.57
CA ALA A 163 5.39 -24.18 -22.62
C ALA A 163 4.09 -24.93 -22.31
N ALA A 164 4.17 -26.19 -21.87
CA ALA A 164 2.99 -26.96 -21.50
C ALA A 164 2.20 -26.31 -20.33
N ALA A 165 2.93 -25.76 -19.35
CA ALA A 165 2.32 -25.07 -18.21
C ALA A 165 1.60 -23.76 -18.62
N ILE A 166 2.20 -23.01 -19.54
CA ILE A 166 1.62 -21.78 -20.10
C ILE A 166 0.41 -22.09 -20.96
N GLU A 167 0.49 -23.09 -21.84
CA GLU A 167 -0.61 -23.49 -22.72
C GLU A 167 -1.88 -23.81 -21.94
N GLU A 168 -1.75 -24.59 -20.86
CA GLU A 168 -2.87 -24.91 -19.96
C GLU A 168 -3.38 -23.67 -19.19
N ALA A 169 -2.52 -22.68 -18.94
CA ALA A 169 -2.87 -21.47 -18.21
C ALA A 169 -3.49 -20.36 -19.07
N ILE A 170 -3.47 -20.45 -20.41
CA ILE A 170 -3.98 -19.40 -21.33
C ILE A 170 -5.34 -18.82 -20.91
N PRO A 171 -6.38 -19.63 -20.58
CA PRO A 171 -7.68 -19.09 -20.17
C PRO A 171 -7.61 -18.25 -18.88
N ASN A 172 -6.70 -18.59 -17.97
CA ASN A 172 -6.50 -17.85 -16.72
C ASN A 172 -5.65 -16.59 -16.94
N LEU A 173 -4.64 -16.68 -17.81
CA LEU A 173 -3.84 -15.52 -18.24
C LEU A 173 -4.73 -14.43 -18.84
N LEU A 174 -5.71 -14.82 -19.67
CA LEU A 174 -6.68 -13.89 -20.26
C LEU A 174 -7.48 -13.13 -19.20
N LYS A 175 -7.98 -13.83 -18.16
CA LYS A 175 -8.69 -13.18 -17.03
C LYS A 175 -7.80 -12.21 -16.26
N LEU A 176 -6.50 -12.46 -16.25
CA LEU A 176 -5.50 -11.62 -15.60
C LEU A 176 -5.00 -10.47 -16.49
N GLY A 177 -5.53 -10.32 -17.71
CA GLY A 177 -5.14 -9.26 -18.65
C GLY A 177 -3.90 -9.57 -19.47
N LEU A 178 -3.43 -10.83 -19.48
CA LEU A 178 -2.42 -11.33 -20.42
C LEU A 178 -3.12 -12.00 -21.61
N GLU A 179 -3.00 -11.41 -22.80
CA GLU A 179 -3.47 -12.02 -24.04
C GLU A 179 -2.32 -12.80 -24.68
N VAL A 180 -2.37 -14.12 -24.57
CA VAL A 180 -1.34 -15.04 -25.05
C VAL A 180 -1.97 -16.07 -25.97
N GLU A 181 -1.37 -16.30 -27.13
CA GLU A 181 -1.81 -17.32 -28.09
C GLU A 181 -0.63 -18.21 -28.54
N LEU A 182 -0.92 -19.45 -28.93
CA LEU A 182 0.07 -20.37 -29.49
C LEU A 182 0.51 -19.91 -30.88
N PHE A 183 1.82 -19.93 -31.12
CA PHE A 183 2.45 -19.54 -32.39
C PHE A 183 3.55 -20.54 -32.80
N GLY A 184 3.20 -21.82 -32.80
CA GLY A 184 4.11 -22.93 -33.14
C GLY A 184 4.67 -23.66 -31.92
N PRO A 185 5.59 -24.61 -32.11
CA PRO A 185 6.11 -25.45 -31.03
C PRO A 185 6.80 -24.60 -29.95
N ASN A 186 6.31 -24.71 -28.71
CA ASN A 186 6.81 -23.99 -27.55
C ASN A 186 6.92 -22.46 -27.71
N THR A 187 6.16 -21.89 -28.65
CA THR A 187 6.25 -20.49 -29.03
C THR A 187 4.89 -19.84 -28.84
N PHE A 188 4.88 -18.68 -28.21
CA PHE A 188 3.67 -17.93 -27.88
C PHE A 188 3.77 -16.50 -28.39
N LEU A 189 2.65 -15.94 -28.85
CA LEU A 189 2.52 -14.52 -29.13
C LEU A 189 1.80 -13.84 -27.98
N ILE A 190 2.44 -12.82 -27.40
CA ILE A 190 1.84 -11.94 -26.41
C ILE A 190 1.28 -10.73 -27.14
N ARG A 191 -0.02 -10.46 -26.99
CA ARG A 191 -0.72 -9.32 -27.61
C ARG A 191 -1.04 -8.21 -26.61
N ALA A 192 -1.23 -8.56 -25.34
CA ALA A 192 -1.48 -7.63 -24.26
C ALA A 192 -0.92 -8.16 -22.93
N ILE A 193 -0.59 -7.24 -22.03
CA ILE A 193 -0.14 -7.53 -20.66
C ILE A 193 -0.99 -6.73 -19.65
N PRO A 194 -1.05 -7.11 -18.36
CA PRO A 194 -1.78 -6.34 -17.36
C PRO A 194 -1.23 -4.91 -17.29
N ALA A 195 -2.11 -3.92 -17.24
CA ALA A 195 -1.73 -2.50 -17.26
C ALA A 195 -0.74 -2.14 -16.12
N ILE A 196 -0.82 -2.85 -14.99
CA ILE A 196 0.05 -2.65 -13.83
C ILE A 196 1.51 -3.03 -14.08
N VAL A 197 1.79 -3.89 -15.07
CA VAL A 197 3.14 -4.28 -15.49
C VAL A 197 3.46 -3.78 -16.90
N SER A 198 2.78 -2.73 -17.36
CA SER A 198 2.96 -2.12 -18.68
C SER A 198 4.40 -1.72 -19.05
N GLN A 199 5.22 -1.44 -18.04
CA GLN A 199 6.62 -1.05 -18.20
C GLN A 199 7.59 -2.26 -18.13
N SER A 200 7.06 -3.47 -17.96
CA SER A 200 7.85 -4.71 -17.93
C SER A 200 8.06 -5.27 -19.33
N VAL A 201 9.09 -6.10 -19.49
CA VAL A 201 9.31 -6.86 -20.72
C VAL A 201 8.31 -8.04 -20.73
N PRO A 202 7.40 -8.14 -21.71
CA PRO A 202 6.38 -9.19 -21.75
C PRO A 202 6.96 -10.61 -21.73
N GLY A 203 8.06 -10.85 -22.45
CA GLY A 203 8.76 -12.13 -22.43
C GLY A 203 9.24 -12.55 -21.05
N ASP A 204 9.83 -11.61 -20.30
CA ASP A 204 10.26 -11.88 -18.93
C ASP A 204 9.05 -12.19 -18.05
N LEU A 205 7.95 -11.46 -18.18
CA LEU A 205 6.72 -11.73 -17.41
C LEU A 205 6.21 -13.15 -17.65
N LEU A 206 6.15 -13.58 -18.92
CA LEU A 206 5.68 -14.92 -19.26
C LEU A 206 6.63 -16.01 -18.72
N ALA A 207 7.94 -15.78 -18.77
CA ALA A 207 8.93 -16.69 -18.20
C ALA A 207 8.83 -16.80 -16.66
N ASP A 208 8.64 -15.69 -15.95
CA ASP A 208 8.44 -15.73 -14.49
C ASP A 208 7.17 -16.52 -14.14
N ILE A 209 6.08 -16.29 -14.86
CA ILE A 209 4.83 -17.05 -14.70
C ILE A 209 5.06 -18.54 -14.94
N ALA A 210 5.78 -18.90 -16.01
CA ALA A 210 6.06 -20.29 -16.32
C ALA A 210 6.92 -20.97 -15.23
N SER A 211 7.89 -20.24 -14.68
CA SER A 211 8.78 -20.73 -13.63
C SER A 211 8.08 -20.95 -12.28
N GLU A 212 6.99 -20.22 -12.02
CA GLU A 212 6.20 -20.34 -10.79
C GLU A 212 5.11 -21.42 -10.89
N SER A 213 4.81 -21.93 -12.10
CA SER A 213 3.83 -22.99 -12.27
C SER A 213 4.29 -24.27 -11.53
N PRO A 214 3.43 -24.85 -10.67
CA PRO A 214 3.84 -26.00 -9.88
C PRO A 214 4.11 -27.17 -10.82
N GLN A 215 5.27 -27.82 -10.70
CA GLN A 215 5.51 -29.11 -11.34
C GLN A 215 4.62 -30.18 -10.67
N GLN A 216 3.33 -30.22 -11.02
CA GLN A 216 2.39 -31.35 -10.88
C GLN A 216 2.43 -32.17 -9.56
N ARG A 217 2.88 -31.58 -8.43
CA ARG A 217 3.22 -32.35 -7.20
C ARG A 217 2.85 -31.69 -5.86
N SER A 218 2.01 -30.66 -5.84
CA SER A 218 1.43 -30.19 -4.57
C SER A 218 -0.01 -30.66 -4.43
N SER A 219 -0.25 -31.57 -3.49
CA SER A 219 -1.57 -32.05 -3.05
C SER A 219 -2.45 -30.99 -2.37
N ILE A 220 -1.97 -29.74 -2.33
CA ILE A 220 -2.71 -28.57 -1.89
C ILE A 220 -3.28 -27.94 -3.15
N GLN A 221 -4.61 -27.82 -3.22
CA GLN A 221 -5.28 -27.01 -4.23
C GLN A 221 -4.90 -25.55 -4.01
N VAL A 222 -3.70 -25.16 -4.44
CA VAL A 222 -3.34 -23.76 -4.55
C VAL A 222 -4.12 -23.23 -5.75
N ASN A 223 -4.93 -22.21 -5.51
CA ASN A 223 -5.70 -21.55 -6.55
C ASN A 223 -4.71 -21.04 -7.61
N ARG A 224 -4.80 -21.56 -8.85
CA ARG A 224 -3.82 -21.30 -9.92
C ARG A 224 -3.75 -19.81 -10.23
N GLU A 225 -4.88 -19.13 -10.15
CA GLU A 225 -5.01 -17.69 -10.32
C GLU A 225 -4.26 -16.91 -9.24
N GLU A 226 -4.29 -17.34 -7.98
CA GLU A 226 -3.49 -16.69 -6.93
C GLU A 226 -1.98 -16.82 -7.19
N MET A 227 -1.53 -17.96 -7.72
CA MET A 227 -0.13 -18.13 -8.09
C MET A 227 0.28 -17.18 -9.21
N LEU A 228 -0.55 -17.09 -10.25
CA LEU A 228 -0.32 -16.15 -11.36
C LEU A 228 -0.32 -14.69 -10.87
N ILE A 229 -1.21 -14.33 -9.94
CA ILE A 229 -1.23 -13.00 -9.32
C ILE A 229 0.09 -12.74 -8.57
N ARG A 230 0.64 -13.71 -7.81
CA ARG A 230 1.94 -13.55 -7.14
C ARG A 230 3.07 -13.27 -8.12
N ALA A 231 3.13 -14.02 -9.22
CA ALA A 231 4.12 -13.81 -10.29
C ALA A 231 4.03 -12.39 -10.89
N ILE A 232 2.80 -11.91 -11.16
CA ILE A 232 2.57 -10.54 -11.65
C ILE A 232 3.01 -9.50 -10.60
N CYS A 233 2.67 -9.70 -9.33
CA CYS A 233 3.02 -8.78 -8.23
C CYS A 233 4.53 -8.59 -8.09
N LYS A 234 5.29 -9.68 -8.14
CA LYS A 234 6.75 -9.67 -8.05
C LYS A 234 7.39 -8.78 -9.13
N ARG A 235 6.82 -8.76 -10.34
CA ARG A 235 7.27 -7.90 -11.44
C ARG A 235 6.78 -6.46 -11.32
N ALA A 236 5.56 -6.27 -10.82
CA ALA A 236 4.93 -4.94 -10.64
C ALA A 236 5.48 -4.17 -9.43
N ALA A 237 6.02 -4.87 -8.44
CA ALA A 237 6.44 -4.25 -7.20
C ALA A 237 7.63 -3.29 -7.39
N VAL A 238 7.69 -2.24 -6.57
CA VAL A 238 8.80 -1.28 -6.55
C VAL A 238 10.10 -2.06 -6.41
N LYS A 239 11.04 -1.79 -7.32
CA LYS A 239 12.34 -2.46 -7.31
C LYS A 239 13.10 -2.05 -6.05
N ALA A 240 13.83 -2.99 -5.47
CA ALA A 240 14.79 -2.69 -4.42
C ALA A 240 15.77 -1.60 -4.92
N GLY A 241 15.99 -0.56 -4.13
CA GLY A 241 16.90 0.54 -4.46
C GLY A 241 16.23 1.84 -4.96
N GLN A 242 14.90 1.91 -5.03
CA GLN A 242 14.20 3.14 -5.39
C GLN A 242 14.03 4.08 -4.19
N THR A 243 14.50 5.31 -4.32
CA THR A 243 14.20 6.40 -3.37
C THR A 243 12.73 6.80 -3.48
N LEU A 244 12.05 6.90 -2.34
CA LEU A 244 10.68 7.41 -2.25
C LEU A 244 10.67 8.79 -1.62
N SER A 245 9.76 9.66 -2.05
CA SER A 245 9.38 10.86 -1.31
C SER A 245 8.67 10.50 -0.01
N LEU A 246 8.64 11.41 0.98
CA LEU A 246 7.91 11.18 2.23
C LEU A 246 6.42 10.92 2.00
N GLU A 247 5.83 11.56 0.99
CA GLU A 247 4.43 11.35 0.61
C GLU A 247 4.20 9.94 0.06
N GLU A 248 5.08 9.45 -0.83
CA GLU A 248 5.00 8.08 -1.35
C GLU A 248 5.20 7.04 -0.25
N MET A 249 6.14 7.28 0.67
CA MET A 249 6.34 6.41 1.84
C MET A 249 5.08 6.37 2.71
N ALA A 250 4.53 7.53 3.07
CA ALA A 250 3.32 7.62 3.89
C ALA A 250 2.14 6.93 3.21
N ARG A 251 1.98 7.13 1.89
CA ARG A 251 0.95 6.47 1.10
C ARG A 251 1.10 4.96 1.10
N LEU A 252 2.32 4.44 0.92
CA LEU A 252 2.57 3.00 0.97
C LEU A 252 2.24 2.42 2.34
N VAL A 253 2.59 3.09 3.43
CA VAL A 253 2.27 2.64 4.79
C VAL A 253 0.76 2.63 5.03
N VAL A 254 0.05 3.67 4.59
CA VAL A 254 -1.42 3.75 4.68
C VAL A 254 -2.10 2.68 3.83
N ASP A 255 -1.59 2.40 2.64
CA ASP A 255 -2.13 1.36 1.78
C ASP A 255 -1.83 -0.04 2.34
N LEU A 256 -0.65 -0.23 2.95
CA LEU A 256 -0.31 -1.47 3.65
C LEU A 256 -1.25 -1.71 4.83
N GLU A 257 -1.56 -0.70 5.65
CA GLU A 257 -2.48 -0.82 6.78
C GLU A 257 -3.88 -1.32 6.37
N LYS A 258 -4.33 -0.99 5.15
CA LYS A 258 -5.64 -1.43 4.63
C LYS A 258 -5.66 -2.88 4.15
N THR A 259 -4.50 -3.52 4.04
CA THR A 259 -4.42 -4.93 3.64
C THR A 259 -4.86 -5.85 4.77
N GLU A 260 -5.43 -7.00 4.42
CA GLU A 260 -5.83 -8.05 5.36
C GLU A 260 -4.62 -8.64 6.09
N ASN A 261 -3.46 -8.74 5.43
CA ASN A 261 -2.25 -9.32 5.99
C ASN A 261 -1.02 -8.39 5.89
N PRO A 262 -0.99 -7.27 6.62
CA PRO A 262 0.02 -6.22 6.43
C PRO A 262 1.40 -6.58 6.96
N ARG A 263 1.56 -7.69 7.69
CA ARG A 263 2.83 -8.13 8.31
C ARG A 263 3.60 -9.18 7.50
N THR A 264 3.00 -9.73 6.45
CA THR A 264 3.59 -10.82 5.66
C THR A 264 3.35 -10.60 4.18
N CYS A 265 4.38 -10.63 3.33
CA CYS A 265 4.19 -10.52 1.89
C CYS A 265 3.55 -11.80 1.32
N PRO A 266 3.07 -11.80 0.06
CA PRO A 266 2.46 -12.98 -0.56
C PRO A 266 3.41 -14.20 -0.64
N HIS A 267 4.72 -13.97 -0.53
CA HIS A 267 5.78 -14.99 -0.54
C HIS A 267 6.23 -15.43 0.87
N GLY A 268 5.57 -14.93 1.93
CA GLY A 268 5.84 -15.36 3.32
C GLY A 268 6.92 -14.57 4.06
N ARG A 269 7.56 -13.57 3.44
CA ARG A 269 8.56 -12.72 4.12
C ARG A 269 7.87 -11.69 5.03
N PRO A 270 8.46 -11.32 6.17
CA PRO A 270 7.93 -10.24 6.99
C PRO A 270 8.02 -8.92 6.23
N THR A 271 6.94 -8.14 6.24
CA THR A 271 6.92 -6.78 5.68
C THR A 271 7.34 -5.74 6.70
N ILE A 272 7.19 -6.04 8.00
CA ILE A 272 7.43 -5.10 9.10
C ILE A 272 8.18 -5.80 10.22
N VAL A 273 9.19 -5.12 10.75
CA VAL A 273 9.87 -5.45 12.00
C VAL A 273 9.64 -4.30 12.98
N GLN A 274 9.22 -4.62 14.20
CA GLN A 274 9.06 -3.66 15.28
C GLN A 274 10.20 -3.82 16.28
N ILE A 275 10.76 -2.69 16.73
CA ILE A 275 11.74 -2.62 17.81
C ILE A 275 11.10 -1.80 18.93
N ALA A 276 10.91 -2.43 20.09
CA ALA A 276 10.31 -1.79 21.25
C ALA A 276 11.18 -0.62 21.74
N ILE A 277 10.54 0.40 22.32
CA ILE A 277 11.29 1.56 22.83
C ILE A 277 12.20 1.18 23.99
N GLU A 278 11.79 0.21 24.81
CA GLU A 278 12.57 -0.35 25.91
C GLU A 278 13.82 -1.08 25.39
N ASP A 279 13.68 -1.88 24.32
CA ASP A 279 14.80 -2.56 23.68
C ASP A 279 15.79 -1.56 23.10
N LEU A 280 15.29 -0.48 22.48
CA LEU A 280 16.12 0.59 21.96
C LEU A 280 16.86 1.32 23.10
N ALA A 281 16.17 1.67 24.18
CA ALA A 281 16.75 2.33 25.36
C ALA A 281 17.84 1.46 26.01
N HIS A 282 17.59 0.16 26.13
CA HIS A 282 18.55 -0.81 26.65
C HIS A 282 19.85 -0.85 25.83
N GLN A 283 19.79 -0.71 24.50
CA GLN A 283 20.99 -0.62 23.66
C GLN A 283 21.86 0.61 23.97
N PHE A 284 21.25 1.69 24.48
CA PHE A 284 21.97 2.88 24.97
C PHE A 284 22.34 2.81 26.46
N ARG A 285 22.11 1.68 27.12
CA ARG A 285 22.27 1.51 28.59
C ARG A 285 21.45 2.55 29.37
N ARG A 286 20.30 2.92 28.82
CA ARG A 286 19.28 3.73 29.49
C ARG A 286 18.17 2.78 29.94
N GLY A 287 17.93 2.72 31.24
CA GLY A 287 16.91 1.90 31.89
C GLY A 287 16.27 2.67 33.04
#